data_AF-A0A1Q3RRV5-F1
#
_entry.id   AF-A0A1Q3RRV5-F1
#
_cell.length_a   1.000
_cell.length_b   1.000
_cell.length_c   1.000
_cell.angle_alpha   90.00
_cell.angle_beta   90.00
_cell.angle_gamma   90.00
#
_symmetry.space_group_name_H-M   'P 1'
#
loop_
_entity.id
_entity.type
_entity.pdbx_description
1 polymer ?
#
loop_
_entity_poly.entity_id
_entity_poly.type
_entity_poly.pdbx_seq_one_letter_code
_entity_poly.pdbx_strand_id
1 'polypeptide(L)'
;MEVLMENKNTNIYAALAYILFFIPLIVDKDSEFGKFHANQGLNLLLLGIAVSVLGAIIPFIGWFIISPIGGLLVLVLAIMGIINALNGESKELPIIGKYRLLK
;
A
#
# COMPACT_ATOMS: atom_id res chain seq x y z
N MET A 1 -9.99 -28.45 19.89
CA MET A 1 -9.46 -27.18 19.36
C MET A 1 -10.46 -26.12 19.75
N GLU A 2 -10.17 -25.42 20.84
CA GLU A 2 -10.97 -24.30 21.30
C GLU A 2 -10.74 -23.18 20.28
N VAL A 3 -11.71 -22.98 19.38
CA VAL A 3 -11.77 -21.74 18.61
C VAL A 3 -11.95 -20.66 19.66
N LEU A 4 -10.84 -20.02 20.05
CA LEU A 4 -10.84 -18.91 20.98
C LEU A 4 -11.96 -17.99 20.53
N MET A 5 -12.94 -17.73 21.40
CA MET A 5 -14.05 -16.83 21.11
C MET A 5 -13.48 -15.41 21.05
N GLU A 6 -12.77 -15.11 19.97
CA GLU A 6 -12.18 -13.81 19.73
C GLU A 6 -13.32 -12.84 19.49
N ASN A 7 -13.20 -11.66 20.08
CA ASN A 7 -14.20 -10.61 19.95
C ASN A 7 -14.59 -10.46 18.46
N LYS A 8 -15.89 -10.42 18.15
CA LYS A 8 -16.39 -10.25 16.77
C LYS A 8 -15.68 -9.11 16.04
N ASN A 9 -15.28 -8.06 16.76
CA ASN A 9 -14.51 -6.93 16.24
C ASN A 9 -13.09 -7.33 15.81
N THR A 10 -12.41 -8.24 16.52
CA THR A 10 -11.09 -8.74 16.14
C THR A 10 -11.12 -9.50 14.83
N ASN A 11 -12.12 -10.35 14.62
CA ASN A 11 -12.32 -11.04 13.35
C ASN A 11 -12.53 -10.06 12.18
N ILE A 12 -13.23 -8.94 12.43
CA ILE A 12 -13.43 -7.88 11.44
C ILE A 12 -12.11 -7.17 11.13
N TYR A 13 -11.33 -6.77 12.14
CA TYR A 13 -10.03 -6.12 11.91
C TYR A 13 -9.04 -7.04 11.20
N ALA A 14 -9.04 -8.34 11.53
CA ALA A 14 -8.23 -9.34 10.84
C ALA A 14 -8.61 -9.47 9.36
N ALA A 15 -9.91 -9.45 9.04
CA ALA A 15 -10.37 -9.44 7.65
C ALA A 15 -9.96 -8.16 6.91
N LEU A 16 -10.09 -6.99 7.56
CA LEU A 16 -9.70 -5.70 6.98
C LEU A 16 -8.19 -5.61 6.71
N ALA A 17 -7.36 -6.29 7.48
CA ALA A 17 -5.90 -6.30 7.27
C ALA A 17 -5.49 -6.86 5.90
N TYR A 18 -6.24 -7.80 5.33
CA TYR A 18 -5.99 -8.32 3.97
C TYR A 18 -6.25 -7.30 2.86
N ILE A 19 -7.05 -6.27 3.15
CA ILE A 19 -7.46 -5.22 2.20
C ILE A 19 -7.13 -3.83 2.74
N LEU A 20 -6.02 -3.71 3.48
CA LEU A 20 -5.64 -2.53 4.25
C LEU A 20 -5.77 -1.20 3.48
N PHE A 21 -5.34 -1.17 2.22
CA PHE A 21 -5.35 0.02 1.35
C PHE A 21 -6.76 0.42 0.89
N PHE A 22 -7.75 -0.47 0.97
CA PHE A 22 -9.15 -0.18 0.67
C PHE A 22 -9.97 0.20 1.91
N ILE A 23 -9.42 0.08 3.12
CA ILE A 23 -10.13 0.42 4.37
C ILE A 23 -10.78 1.81 4.31
N PRO A 24 -10.10 2.88 3.84
CA PRO A 24 -10.72 4.21 3.79
C PRO A 24 -11.99 4.24 2.93
N LEU A 25 -12.04 3.46 1.83
CA LEU A 25 -13.20 3.38 0.94
C LEU A 25 -14.38 2.61 1.54
N ILE A 26 -14.13 1.76 2.53
CA ILE A 26 -15.16 0.98 3.22
C ILE A 26 -15.72 1.80 4.39
N VAL A 27 -14.84 2.46 5.13
CA VAL A 27 -15.20 3.20 6.34
C VAL A 27 -15.84 4.54 6.00
N ASP A 28 -15.30 5.27 5.02
CA ASP A 28 -15.80 6.57 4.60
C ASP A 28 -15.61 6.75 3.08
N LYS A 29 -16.50 6.11 2.32
CA LYS A 29 -16.47 6.06 0.85
C LYS A 29 -16.52 7.43 0.17
N ASP A 30 -17.03 8.46 0.85
CA ASP A 30 -17.20 9.80 0.29
C ASP A 30 -16.03 10.71 0.68
N SER A 31 -15.09 10.24 1.51
CA SER A 31 -13.88 10.95 1.88
C SER A 31 -12.93 11.11 0.71
N GLU A 32 -12.76 12.33 0.22
CA GLU A 32 -11.74 12.64 -0.79
C GLU A 32 -10.32 12.37 -0.25
N PHE A 33 -10.09 12.57 1.05
CA PHE A 33 -8.82 12.23 1.71
C PHE A 33 -8.61 10.71 1.76
N GLY A 34 -9.65 9.95 2.13
CA GLY A 34 -9.61 8.48 2.14
C GLY A 34 -9.36 7.91 0.74
N LYS A 35 -10.08 8.41 -0.28
CA LYS A 35 -9.87 8.04 -1.69
C LYS A 35 -8.47 8.38 -2.18
N PHE A 36 -7.93 9.52 -1.77
CA PHE A 36 -6.56 9.92 -2.12
C PHE A 36 -5.55 8.90 -1.60
N HIS A 37 -5.57 8.58 -0.31
CA HIS A 37 -4.61 7.64 0.29
C HIS A 37 -4.84 6.19 -0.13
N ALA A 38 -6.09 5.80 -0.43
CA ALA A 38 -6.39 4.51 -1.05
C ALA A 38 -5.74 4.39 -2.44
N ASN A 39 -5.79 5.45 -3.25
CA ASN A 39 -5.08 5.51 -4.54
C ASN A 39 -3.56 5.44 -4.37
N GLN A 40 -2.97 6.20 -3.42
CA GLN A 40 -1.52 6.15 -3.15
C GLN A 40 -1.08 4.75 -2.72
N GLY A 41 -1.82 4.11 -1.81
CA GLY A 41 -1.56 2.74 -1.36
C GLY A 41 -1.65 1.72 -2.49
N LEU A 42 -2.66 1.83 -3.37
CA LEU A 42 -2.80 0.95 -4.53
C LEU A 42 -1.65 1.13 -5.53
N ASN A 43 -1.28 2.37 -5.85
CA ASN A 43 -0.14 2.64 -6.74
C ASN A 43 1.17 2.08 -6.17
N LEU A 44 1.37 2.19 -4.86
CA LEU A 44 2.55 1.67 -4.17
C LEU A 44 2.59 0.14 -4.20
N LEU A 45 1.45 -0.54 -4.01
CA LEU A 45 1.33 -1.99 -4.15
C LEU A 45 1.70 -2.44 -5.57
N LEU A 46 1.17 -1.76 -6.59
CA LEU A 46 1.47 -2.08 -8.00
C LEU A 46 2.95 -1.88 -8.33
N LEU A 47 3.57 -0.81 -7.80
CA LEU A 47 5.01 -0.60 -7.91
C LEU A 47 5.79 -1.73 -7.24
N GLY A 48 5.40 -2.13 -6.03
CA GLY A 48 6.01 -3.25 -5.31
C GLY A 48 5.96 -4.55 -6.10
N ILE A 49 4.80 -4.89 -6.66
CA ILE A 49 4.61 -6.06 -7.53
C ILE A 49 5.54 -5.97 -8.74
N ALA A 50 5.60 -4.82 -9.42
CA ALA A 50 6.47 -4.64 -10.57
C ALA A 50 7.96 -4.83 -10.21
N VAL A 51 8.42 -4.24 -9.10
CA VAL A 51 9.79 -4.41 -8.60
C VAL A 51 10.08 -5.88 -8.29
N SER A 52 9.18 -6.58 -7.59
CA SER A 52 9.37 -7.99 -7.24
C SER A 52 9.42 -8.90 -8.47
N VAL A 53 8.51 -8.70 -9.43
CA VAL A 53 8.45 -9.50 -10.66
C VAL A 53 9.69 -9.26 -11.52
N LEU A 54 10.04 -8.00 -11.78
CA LEU A 54 11.23 -7.64 -12.57
C LEU A 54 12.53 -8.09 -11.88
N GLY A 55 12.59 -7.92 -10.56
CA GLY A 55 13.70 -8.36 -9.73
C GLY A 55 13.91 -9.88 -9.78
N ALA A 56 12.84 -10.66 -9.85
CA ALA A 56 12.91 -12.12 -9.92
C ALA A 56 13.27 -12.64 -11.33
N ILE A 57 12.68 -12.07 -12.38
CA ILE A 57 12.77 -12.60 -13.75
C ILE A 57 14.08 -12.23 -14.44
N ILE A 58 14.67 -11.08 -14.16
CA ILE A 58 15.88 -10.58 -14.84
C ILE A 58 17.13 -11.06 -14.08
N PRO A 59 17.95 -12.00 -14.61
CA PRO A 59 19.14 -12.46 -13.90
C PRO A 59 20.17 -11.35 -13.75
N PHE A 60 20.99 -11.44 -12.70
CA PHE A 60 22.04 -10.47 -12.33
C PHE A 60 21.52 -9.05 -12.04
N ILE A 61 20.98 -8.32 -13.03
CA ILE A 61 20.45 -6.96 -12.86
C ILE A 61 19.23 -6.97 -11.94
N GLY A 62 18.31 -7.91 -12.14
CA GLY A 62 17.12 -8.05 -11.27
C GLY A 62 17.51 -8.31 -9.82
N TRP A 63 18.45 -9.23 -9.61
CA TRP A 63 18.86 -9.66 -8.27
C TRP A 63 19.70 -8.62 -7.53
N PHE A 64 20.70 -8.04 -8.19
CA PHE A 64 21.69 -7.18 -7.53
C PHE A 64 21.39 -5.69 -7.64
N ILE A 65 20.48 -5.27 -8.53
CA ILE A 65 20.15 -3.86 -8.73
C ILE A 65 18.65 -3.61 -8.47
N ILE A 66 17.76 -4.25 -9.22
CA ILE A 66 16.31 -3.95 -9.16
C ILE A 66 15.73 -4.34 -7.80
N SER A 67 15.99 -5.55 -7.31
CA SER A 67 15.48 -6.03 -6.02
C SER A 67 15.92 -5.15 -4.84
N PRO A 68 17.23 -4.88 -4.61
CA PRO A 68 17.65 -4.07 -3.47
C PRO A 68 17.26 -2.60 -3.61
N ILE A 69 17.49 -1.98 -4.76
CA ILE A 69 17.23 -0.54 -4.95
C ILE A 69 15.73 -0.27 -5.07
N GLY A 70 15.02 -1.08 -5.84
CA GLY A 70 13.58 -0.98 -5.98
C GLY A 70 12.86 -1.28 -4.67
N GLY A 71 13.31 -2.27 -3.90
CA GLY A 71 12.78 -2.55 -2.56
C GLY A 71 12.97 -1.37 -1.61
N LEU A 72 14.15 -0.76 -1.61
CA LEU A 72 14.42 0.44 -0.82
C LEU A 72 13.55 1.63 -1.26
N LEU A 73 13.38 1.84 -2.57
CA LEU A 73 12.51 2.88 -3.10
C LEU A 73 11.06 2.68 -2.64
N VAL A 74 10.52 1.47 -2.76
CA VAL A 74 9.16 1.13 -2.31
C VAL A 74 9.02 1.40 -0.80
N LEU A 75 10.01 1.01 0.01
CA LEU A 75 9.99 1.26 1.45
C LEU A 75 9.99 2.76 1.77
N VAL A 76 10.84 3.55 1.12
CA VAL A 76 10.88 5.01 1.31
C VAL A 76 9.54 5.65 0.94
N LEU A 77 8.97 5.29 -0.21
CA LEU A 77 7.67 5.79 -0.63
C LEU A 77 6.54 5.37 0.34
N ALA A 78 6.60 4.14 0.89
CA ALA A 78 5.66 3.69 1.92
C ALA A 78 5.69 4.58 3.16
N ILE A 79 6.89 4.85 3.69
CA ILE A 79 7.09 5.70 4.86
C ILE A 79 6.59 7.13 4.58
N MET A 80 6.91 7.69 3.42
CA MET A 80 6.41 9.02 3.01
C MET A 80 4.88 9.07 2.98
N GLY A 81 4.24 8.04 2.41
CA GLY A 81 2.79 7.96 2.31
C GLY A 81 2.13 7.89 3.68
N ILE A 82 2.70 7.08 4.58
CA ILE A 82 2.25 6.98 5.97
C ILE A 82 2.40 8.32 6.70
N ILE A 83 3.57 8.99 6.60
CA ILE A 83 3.79 10.29 7.23
C ILE A 83 2.81 11.34 6.71
N ASN A 84 2.60 11.40 5.38
CA ASN A 84 1.62 12.32 4.79
C ASN A 84 0.21 12.06 5.33
N ALA A 85 -0.21 10.79 5.40
CA ALA A 85 -1.51 10.40 5.93
C ALA A 85 -1.67 10.78 7.42
N LEU A 86 -0.67 10.50 8.25
CA LEU A 86 -0.66 10.83 9.68
C LEU A 86 -0.67 12.35 9.92
N ASN A 87 -0.07 13.13 9.02
CA ASN A 87 -0.10 14.60 9.08
C ASN A 87 -1.38 15.21 8.51
N GLY A 88 -2.33 14.41 8.00
CA GLY A 88 -3.55 14.90 7.35
C GLY A 88 -3.30 15.55 5.99
N GLU A 89 -2.19 15.23 5.32
CA GLU A 89 -1.77 15.82 4.06
C GLU A 89 -2.08 14.92 2.87
N SER A 90 -2.68 15.47 1.82
CA SER A 90 -2.88 14.80 0.52
C SER A 90 -1.72 15.08 -0.43
N LYS A 91 -0.50 14.76 0.01
CA LYS A 91 0.73 14.93 -0.80
C LYS A 91 1.02 13.68 -1.61
N GLU A 92 1.16 13.85 -2.92
CA GLU A 92 1.44 12.75 -3.84
C GLU A 92 2.80 12.13 -3.57
N LEU A 93 2.87 10.80 -3.62
CA LEU A 93 4.14 10.11 -3.63
C LEU A 93 4.93 10.46 -4.89
N PRO A 94 6.26 10.65 -4.80
CA PRO A 94 7.10 10.82 -5.97
C PRO A 94 6.90 9.68 -6.98
N ILE A 95 6.98 10.01 -8.28
CA ILE A 95 6.94 9.09 -9.44
C ILE A 95 5.57 8.46 -9.70
N ILE A 96 4.92 7.90 -8.69
CA ILE A 96 3.69 7.10 -8.80
C ILE A 96 2.43 7.82 -8.30
N GLY A 97 2.58 8.90 -7.54
CA GLY A 97 1.46 9.49 -6.81
C GLY A 97 0.45 10.27 -7.66
N LYS A 98 0.76 10.55 -8.94
CA LYS A 98 -0.13 11.24 -9.88
C LYS A 98 -1.25 10.37 -10.45
N TYR A 99 -1.12 9.05 -10.37
CA TYR A 99 -2.10 8.14 -10.95
C TYR A 99 -3.33 8.01 -10.04
N ARG A 100 -4.53 8.08 -10.61
CA ARG A 100 -5.81 7.87 -9.94
C ARG A 100 -6.50 6.68 -10.59
N LEU A 101 -6.49 5.55 -9.91
CA LEU A 101 -7.04 4.27 -10.37
C LEU A 101 -8.44 4.02 -9.78
N LEU A 102 -8.70 4.57 -8.60
CA LEU A 102 -9.99 4.52 -7.90
C LEU A 102 -10.66 5.89 -8.06
N LYS A 103 -11.89 5.89 -8.59
CA LYS A 103 -12.72 7.08 -8.83
C LYS A 103 -13.66 7.33 -7.66
#